data_AF-A0A350PKI5-F1
#
_entry.id   AF-A0A350PKI5-F1
#
_cell.length_a   1.000
_cell.length_b   1.000
_cell.length_c   1.000
_cell.angle_alpha   90.00
_cell.angle_beta   90.00
_cell.angle_gamma   90.00
#
_symmetry.space_group_name_H-M   'P 1'
#
loop_
_entity.id
_entity.type
_entity.pdbx_description
1 polymer ?
#
loop_
_entity_poly.entity_id
_entity_poly.type
_entity_poly.pdbx_seq_one_letter_code
_entity_poly.pdbx_strand_id
1 'polypeptide(L)'
;VPNASVMIIEHAERFGLSQLHQLRGRIGRGERQSYCILMPDVKVSKAGAFRLKTMEETNDGFKIAEADLKLRGPGDFLGTKQSGLPDFKVADIVEDQFILAQAKEKARELISKDAELVLPENKSLKMMFEPYHKEKAAFYGMG
;
A
#
# COMPACT_ATOMS: atom_id res chain seq x y z
N VAL A 1 -11.77 21.34 -19.69
CA VAL A 1 -12.66 22.29 -20.40
C VAL A 1 -12.02 23.66 -20.30
N PRO A 2 -11.77 24.39 -21.40
CA PRO A 2 -10.90 25.57 -21.40
C PRO A 2 -11.35 26.71 -20.46
N ASN A 3 -12.66 26.91 -20.32
CA ASN A 3 -13.23 28.03 -19.56
C ASN A 3 -13.79 27.63 -18.19
N ALA A 4 -13.60 26.39 -17.75
CA ALA A 4 -14.10 25.95 -16.45
C ALA A 4 -13.13 26.39 -15.34
N SER A 5 -13.58 27.33 -14.50
CA SER A 5 -12.82 27.86 -13.37
C SER A 5 -13.29 27.32 -12.01
N VAL A 6 -14.41 26.61 -11.95
CA VAL A 6 -14.93 26.01 -10.72
C VAL A 6 -15.26 24.55 -10.97
N MET A 7 -14.84 23.69 -10.05
CA MET A 7 -15.21 22.28 -9.98
C MET A 7 -15.75 21.98 -8.59
N ILE A 8 -16.89 21.30 -8.53
CA ILE A 8 -17.47 20.79 -7.29
C ILE A 8 -17.54 19.28 -7.42
N ILE A 9 -16.98 18.56 -6.44
CA ILE A 9 -17.02 17.10 -6.38
C ILE A 9 -17.85 16.72 -5.15
N GLU A 10 -19.08 16.29 -5.39
CA GLU A 10 -19.95 15.73 -4.36
C GLU A 10 -19.54 14.30 -4.01
N HIS A 11 -19.72 13.92 -2.74
CA HIS A 11 -19.30 12.64 -2.20
C HIS A 11 -17.82 12.34 -2.50
N ALA A 12 -16.97 13.37 -2.35
CA ALA A 12 -15.55 13.29 -2.71
C ALA A 12 -14.80 12.16 -1.97
N GLU A 13 -15.27 11.77 -0.78
CA GLU A 13 -14.69 10.69 0.04
C GLU A 13 -14.78 9.30 -0.61
N ARG A 14 -15.65 9.13 -1.61
CA ARG A 14 -15.82 7.86 -2.35
C ARG A 14 -14.78 7.66 -3.44
N PHE A 15 -14.09 8.72 -3.84
CA PHE A 15 -13.09 8.67 -4.89
C PHE A 15 -11.70 8.31 -4.33
N GLY A 16 -10.93 7.60 -5.15
CA GLY A 16 -9.50 7.40 -4.92
C GLY A 16 -8.72 8.70 -5.11
N LEU A 17 -7.56 8.81 -4.47
CA LEU A 17 -6.74 10.04 -4.52
C LEU A 17 -6.33 10.39 -5.96
N SER A 18 -5.97 9.39 -6.75
CA SER A 18 -5.60 9.56 -8.17
C SER A 18 -6.77 10.05 -9.02
N GLN A 19 -8.00 9.58 -8.73
CA GLN A 19 -9.20 10.01 -9.45
C GLN A 19 -9.52 11.48 -9.16
N LEU A 20 -9.46 11.87 -7.89
CA LEU A 20 -9.63 13.27 -7.47
C LEU A 20 -8.60 14.18 -8.14
N HIS A 21 -7.33 13.75 -8.21
CA HIS A 21 -6.29 14.50 -8.91
C HIS A 21 -6.57 14.66 -10.41
N GLN A 22 -7.01 13.60 -11.08
CA GLN A 22 -7.36 13.65 -12.49
C GLN A 22 -8.58 14.56 -12.76
N LEU A 23 -9.60 14.53 -11.89
CA LEU A 23 -10.76 15.42 -11.99
C LEU A 23 -10.33 16.88 -11.84
N ARG A 24 -9.57 17.21 -10.78
CA ARG A 24 -9.01 18.56 -10.56
C ARG A 24 -8.24 19.08 -11.78
N GLY A 25 -7.49 18.21 -12.47
CA GLY A 25 -6.72 18.56 -13.69
C GLY A 25 -7.56 18.91 -14.93
N ARG A 26 -8.90 18.83 -14.86
CA ARG A 26 -9.83 19.22 -15.93
C ARG A 26 -10.20 20.71 -15.93
N ILE A 27 -9.90 21.42 -14.84
CA ILE A 27 -10.04 22.88 -14.67
C ILE A 27 -8.65 23.55 -14.61
N GLY A 28 -8.58 24.89 -14.58
CA GLY A 28 -7.32 25.60 -14.37
C GLY A 28 -6.37 25.66 -15.56
N ARG A 29 -6.89 25.56 -16.79
CA ARG A 29 -6.10 25.66 -18.04
C ARG A 29 -6.11 27.05 -18.68
N GLY A 30 -6.84 28.00 -18.11
CA GLY A 30 -6.88 29.40 -18.55
C GLY A 30 -6.20 30.32 -17.52
N GLU A 31 -6.19 31.62 -17.80
CA GLU A 31 -5.54 32.62 -16.94
C GLU A 31 -6.30 32.92 -15.64
N ARG A 32 -7.55 32.46 -15.53
CA ARG A 32 -8.40 32.69 -14.36
C ARG A 32 -8.06 31.71 -13.24
N GLN A 33 -7.93 32.25 -12.02
CA GLN A 33 -7.85 31.44 -10.80
C GLN A 33 -8.98 30.43 -10.78
N SER A 34 -8.63 29.16 -10.53
CA SER A 34 -9.59 28.07 -10.52
C SER A 34 -9.74 27.48 -9.12
N TYR A 35 -10.95 27.04 -8.79
CA TYR A 35 -11.31 26.50 -7.49
C TYR A 35 -11.85 25.08 -7.64
N CYS A 36 -11.35 24.17 -6.81
CA CYS A 36 -11.82 22.80 -6.72
C CYS A 36 -12.38 22.59 -5.31
N ILE A 37 -13.68 22.40 -5.21
CA ILE A 37 -14.41 22.26 -3.95
C ILE A 37 -14.73 20.78 -3.76
N LEU A 38 -14.28 20.21 -2.65
CA LEU A 38 -14.52 18.83 -2.27
C LEU A 38 -15.64 18.80 -1.23
N MET A 39 -16.77 18.17 -1.56
CA MET A 39 -17.93 18.06 -0.67
C MET A 39 -18.09 16.62 -0.20
N PRO A 40 -17.57 16.28 0.98
CA PRO A 40 -17.80 14.96 1.55
C PRO A 40 -19.18 14.81 2.19
N ASP A 41 -19.62 13.56 2.37
CA ASP A 41 -20.76 13.23 3.23
C ASP A 41 -20.43 13.45 4.73
N VAL A 42 -21.44 13.52 5.61
CA VAL A 42 -21.29 13.76 7.05
C VAL A 42 -20.42 12.68 7.72
N LYS A 43 -20.51 11.44 7.24
CA LYS A 43 -19.77 10.29 7.77
C LYS A 43 -18.56 9.98 6.89
N VAL A 44 -17.42 10.60 7.21
CA VAL A 44 -16.15 10.33 6.52
C VAL A 44 -15.29 9.38 7.33
N SER A 45 -14.78 8.31 6.70
CA SER A 45 -13.78 7.44 7.33
C SER A 45 -12.46 8.19 7.54
N LYS A 46 -11.62 7.74 8.49
CA LYS A 46 -10.28 8.33 8.69
C LYS A 46 -9.45 8.36 7.40
N ALA A 47 -9.50 7.28 6.61
CA ALA A 47 -8.82 7.18 5.32
C ALA A 47 -9.40 8.15 4.29
N GLY A 48 -10.73 8.33 4.26
CA GLY A 48 -11.39 9.32 3.40
C GLY A 48 -10.98 10.75 3.76
N ALA A 49 -10.98 11.08 5.05
CA ALA A 49 -10.59 12.40 5.53
C ALA A 49 -9.12 12.70 5.20
N PHE A 50 -8.23 11.73 5.37
CA PHE A 50 -6.83 11.86 4.97
C PHE A 50 -6.69 12.13 3.46
N ARG A 51 -7.41 11.39 2.61
CA ARG A 51 -7.39 11.62 1.15
C ARG A 51 -7.78 13.04 0.77
N LEU A 52 -8.89 13.53 1.34
CA LEU A 52 -9.38 14.88 1.05
C LEU A 52 -8.39 15.94 1.51
N LYS A 53 -7.81 15.76 2.70
CA LYS A 53 -6.78 16.68 3.23
C LYS A 53 -5.53 16.70 2.35
N THR A 54 -5.04 15.55 1.90
CA THR A 54 -3.90 15.51 0.96
C THR A 54 -4.20 16.26 -0.35
N MET A 55 -5.44 16.18 -0.85
CA MET A 55 -5.87 16.91 -2.05
C MET A 55 -5.90 18.43 -1.86
N GLU A 56 -6.10 18.92 -0.64
CA GLU A 56 -6.02 20.34 -0.29
C GLU A 56 -4.58 20.82 -0.12
N GLU A 57 -3.72 19.99 0.48
CA GLU A 57 -2.34 20.37 0.83
C GLU A 57 -1.40 20.44 -0.36
N THR A 58 -1.65 19.68 -1.44
CA THR A 58 -0.72 19.64 -2.57
C THR A 58 -1.36 19.41 -3.94
N ASN A 59 -0.72 20.02 -4.94
CA ASN A 59 -1.02 19.82 -6.35
C ASN A 59 -0.02 18.90 -7.06
N ASP A 60 1.06 18.51 -6.39
CA ASP A 60 2.13 17.69 -6.94
C ASP A 60 1.68 16.23 -7.08
N GLY A 61 1.62 15.75 -8.32
CA GLY A 61 1.22 14.39 -8.65
C GLY A 61 2.10 13.31 -8.01
N PHE A 62 3.38 13.59 -7.75
CA PHE A 62 4.29 12.65 -7.07
C PHE A 62 3.94 12.49 -5.60
N LYS A 63 3.71 13.59 -4.89
CA LYS A 63 3.29 13.55 -3.47
C LYS A 63 1.93 12.89 -3.30
N ILE A 64 1.03 13.11 -4.24
CA ILE A 64 -0.27 12.44 -4.30
C ILE A 64 -0.07 10.93 -4.49
N ALA A 65 0.79 10.50 -5.43
CA ALA A 65 1.08 9.09 -5.61
C ALA A 65 1.70 8.44 -4.35
N GLU A 66 2.59 9.15 -3.65
CA GLU A 66 3.19 8.68 -2.39
C GLU A 66 2.13 8.53 -1.28
N ALA A 67 1.22 9.50 -1.14
CA ALA A 67 0.12 9.42 -0.19
C ALA A 67 -0.88 8.30 -0.52
N ASP A 68 -1.19 8.08 -1.80
CA ASP A 68 -2.03 6.96 -2.23
C ASP A 68 -1.37 5.61 -1.90
N LEU A 69 -0.05 5.50 -2.08
CA LEU A 69 0.72 4.32 -1.69
C LEU A 69 0.67 4.07 -0.18
N LYS A 70 0.85 5.12 0.65
CA LYS A 70 0.74 5.02 2.11
C LYS A 70 -0.65 4.54 2.55
N LEU A 71 -1.71 5.03 1.90
CA LEU A 71 -3.10 4.65 2.20
C LEU A 71 -3.43 3.20 1.81
N ARG A 72 -2.93 2.73 0.67
CA ARG A 72 -3.13 1.35 0.21
C ARG A 72 -2.30 0.35 1.01
N GLY A 73 -1.21 0.83 1.60
CA GLY A 73 -0.20 0.00 2.21
C GLY A 73 0.62 -0.78 1.16
N PRO A 74 1.76 -1.34 1.58
CA PRO A 74 2.68 -2.08 0.69
C PRO A 74 2.06 -3.37 0.10
N GLY A 75 0.93 -3.83 0.65
CA GLY A 75 0.23 -5.04 0.24
C GLY A 75 -0.39 -5.00 -1.18
N ASP A 76 -0.79 -3.82 -1.66
CA ASP A 76 -1.38 -3.68 -3.01
C ASP A 76 -0.32 -3.44 -4.10
N PHE A 77 0.83 -2.83 -3.76
CA PHE A 77 1.88 -2.50 -4.73
C PHE A 77 2.76 -3.70 -5.12
N LEU A 78 2.98 -4.62 -4.18
CA LEU A 78 3.73 -5.86 -4.43
C LEU A 78 2.86 -6.98 -5.06
N GLY A 79 1.60 -6.70 -5.42
CA GLY A 79 0.68 -7.70 -5.94
C GLY A 79 0.15 -8.68 -4.88
N THR A 80 0.31 -8.37 -3.59
CA THR A 80 0.01 -9.29 -2.48
C THR A 80 -1.43 -9.24 -1.98
N LYS A 81 -2.32 -8.42 -2.56
CA LYS A 81 -3.76 -8.76 -2.60
C LYS A 81 -4.04 -9.83 -3.64
N GLN A 82 -3.27 -10.91 -3.61
CA GLN A 82 -3.79 -12.21 -4.00
C GLN A 82 -4.52 -12.74 -2.78
N SER A 83 -5.80 -13.01 -2.93
CA SER A 83 -6.64 -13.77 -2.02
C SER A 83 -5.91 -15.09 -1.70
N GLY A 84 -5.09 -15.15 -0.64
CA GLY A 84 -4.29 -16.34 -0.36
C GLY A 84 -2.93 -16.17 0.32
N LEU A 85 -2.43 -14.97 0.66
CA LEU A 85 -1.25 -14.87 1.53
C LEU A 85 -1.64 -14.85 3.01
N PRO A 86 -0.88 -15.52 3.90
CA PRO A 86 -1.15 -15.48 5.33
C PRO A 86 -1.01 -14.07 5.89
N ASP A 87 -2.01 -13.65 6.65
CA ASP A 87 -1.85 -12.55 7.58
C ASP A 87 -0.64 -12.84 8.48
N PHE A 88 0.33 -11.92 8.49
CA PHE A 88 1.45 -11.99 9.43
C PHE A 88 0.86 -11.86 10.84
N LYS A 89 1.03 -12.90 11.68
CA LYS A 89 0.45 -12.94 13.03
C LYS A 89 1.03 -11.88 13.99
N VAL A 90 2.19 -11.28 13.68
CA VAL A 90 2.98 -10.47 14.63
C VAL A 90 3.63 -9.22 14.02
N ALA A 91 3.88 -9.16 12.71
CA ALA A 91 4.61 -8.05 12.09
C ALA A 91 3.67 -7.02 11.46
N ASP A 92 3.86 -5.74 11.79
CA ASP A 92 3.25 -4.64 11.06
C ASP A 92 4.16 -4.31 9.87
N ILE A 93 3.70 -4.63 8.66
CA ILE A 93 4.48 -4.47 7.42
C ILE A 93 4.84 -2.98 7.18
N VAL A 94 4.22 -2.02 7.87
CA VAL A 94 4.52 -0.59 7.76
C VAL A 94 5.58 -0.15 8.78
N GLU A 95 5.46 -0.58 10.04
CA GLU A 95 6.46 -0.22 11.07
C GLU A 95 7.74 -1.05 10.95
N ASP A 96 7.63 -2.32 10.55
CA ASP A 96 8.74 -3.28 10.52
C ASP A 96 9.42 -3.37 9.14
N GLN A 97 9.17 -2.45 8.21
CA GLN A 97 9.71 -2.51 6.84
C GLN A 97 11.21 -2.77 6.79
N PHE A 98 11.95 -2.10 7.65
CA PHE A 98 13.40 -2.22 7.71
C PHE A 98 13.86 -3.60 8.20
N ILE A 99 13.14 -4.18 9.17
CA ILE A 99 13.43 -5.51 9.71
C ILE A 99 13.02 -6.58 8.69
N LEU A 100 11.86 -6.42 8.04
CA LEU A 100 11.39 -7.33 7.00
C LEU A 100 12.31 -7.34 5.78
N ALA A 101 12.85 -6.18 5.38
CA ALA A 101 13.85 -6.10 4.31
C ALA A 101 15.12 -6.87 4.66
N GLN A 102 15.65 -6.67 5.87
CA GLN A 102 16.83 -7.41 6.35
C GLN A 102 16.57 -8.91 6.47
N ALA A 103 15.41 -9.31 7.00
CA ALA A 103 15.03 -10.71 7.10
C ALA A 103 14.96 -11.38 5.73
N LYS A 104 14.42 -10.68 4.73
CA LYS A 104 14.35 -11.17 3.34
C LYS A 104 15.74 -11.32 2.71
N GLU A 105 16.63 -10.37 2.95
CA GLU A 105 18.02 -10.45 2.49
C GLU A 105 18.76 -11.63 3.14
N LYS A 106 18.64 -11.78 4.46
CA LYS A 106 19.22 -12.91 5.19
C LYS A 106 18.66 -14.25 4.74
N ALA A 107 17.36 -14.34 4.45
CA ALA A 107 16.75 -15.55 3.90
C ALA A 107 17.33 -15.89 2.51
N ARG A 108 17.58 -14.89 1.65
CA ARG A 108 18.23 -15.12 0.34
C ARG A 108 19.67 -15.61 0.47
N GLU A 109 20.45 -14.98 1.35
CA GLU A 109 21.81 -15.42 1.65
C GLU A 109 21.82 -16.87 2.16
N LEU A 110 20.91 -17.19 3.08
CA LEU A 110 20.76 -18.53 3.63
C LEU A 110 20.43 -19.56 2.54
N ILE A 111 19.44 -19.27 1.68
CA ILE A 111 19.08 -20.16 0.56
C ILE A 111 20.26 -20.37 -0.38
N SER A 112 21.05 -19.32 -0.65
CA SER A 112 22.21 -19.43 -1.54
C SER A 112 23.33 -20.32 -0.99
N LYS A 113 23.45 -20.41 0.34
CA LYS A 113 24.51 -21.16 1.02
C LYS A 113 24.08 -22.54 1.47
N ASP A 114 22.82 -22.68 1.90
CA ASP A 114 22.29 -23.87 2.55
C ASP A 114 20.75 -23.94 2.42
N ALA A 115 20.27 -24.13 1.19
CA ALA A 115 18.85 -24.19 0.89
C ALA A 115 18.09 -25.29 1.66
N GLU A 116 18.76 -26.40 1.98
CA GLU A 116 18.17 -27.54 2.70
C GLU A 116 18.40 -27.49 4.22
N LEU A 117 19.01 -26.41 4.72
CA LEU A 117 19.33 -26.18 6.13
C LEU A 117 20.12 -27.35 6.75
N VAL A 118 21.09 -27.89 6.02
CA VAL A 118 21.91 -29.06 6.40
C VAL A 118 23.07 -28.67 7.31
N LEU A 119 23.55 -27.43 7.23
CA LEU A 119 24.69 -26.98 8.02
C LEU A 119 24.38 -26.99 9.52
N PRO A 120 25.37 -27.33 10.38
CA PRO A 120 25.15 -27.42 11.83
C PRO A 120 24.59 -26.14 12.45
N GLU A 121 25.01 -24.99 11.95
CA GLU A 121 24.56 -23.65 12.37
C GLU A 121 23.09 -23.37 12.07
N ASN A 122 22.51 -24.02 11.05
CA ASN A 122 21.13 -23.83 10.62
C ASN A 122 20.16 -24.88 11.19
N LYS A 123 20.66 -25.86 11.94
CA LYS A 123 19.87 -26.97 12.46
C LYS A 123 18.71 -26.52 13.36
N SER A 124 18.94 -25.52 14.21
CA SER A 124 17.89 -24.96 15.07
C SER A 124 16.79 -24.27 14.25
N LEU A 125 17.17 -23.57 13.18
CA LEU A 125 16.23 -22.93 12.28
C LEU A 125 15.39 -23.98 11.53
N LYS A 126 16.02 -25.07 11.06
CA LYS A 126 15.33 -26.19 10.42
C LYS A 126 14.27 -26.82 11.32
N MET A 127 14.61 -27.07 12.58
CA MET A 127 13.68 -27.65 13.57
C MET A 127 12.44 -26.77 13.80
N MET A 128 12.58 -25.44 13.74
CA MET A 128 11.46 -24.51 13.87
C MET A 128 10.69 -24.33 12.56
N PHE A 129 11.38 -24.32 11.42
CA PHE A 129 10.80 -24.03 10.11
C PHE A 129 10.01 -25.21 9.54
N GLU A 130 10.50 -26.44 9.66
CA GLU A 130 9.83 -27.62 9.07
C GLU A 130 8.39 -27.83 9.55
N PRO A 131 8.07 -27.76 10.86
CA PRO A 131 6.69 -27.88 11.34
C PRO A 131 5.80 -26.75 10.81
N TYR A 132 6.31 -25.51 10.85
CA TYR A 132 5.61 -24.33 10.36
C TYR A 132 5.31 -24.42 8.85
N HIS A 133 6.29 -24.85 8.07
CA HIS A 133 6.16 -25.03 6.63
C HIS A 133 5.15 -26.12 6.29
N LYS A 134 5.19 -27.28 6.98
CA LYS A 134 4.21 -28.36 6.76
C LYS A 134 2.77 -27.92 7.04
N GLU A 135 2.55 -27.22 8.16
CA GLU A 135 1.23 -26.68 8.52
C GLU A 135 0.72 -25.68 7.45
N LYS A 136 1.60 -24.77 7.01
CA LYS A 136 1.25 -23.73 6.03
C LYS A 136 1.09 -24.29 4.62
N ALA A 137 1.94 -25.20 4.18
CA ALA A 137 1.85 -25.87 2.88
C ALA A 137 0.50 -26.61 2.73
N ALA A 138 0.08 -27.32 3.79
CA ALA A 138 -1.24 -27.96 3.84
C ALA A 138 -2.39 -26.94 3.80
N PHE A 139 -2.25 -25.80 4.50
CA PHE A 139 -3.26 -24.74 4.50
C PHE A 139 -3.40 -24.03 3.13
N TYR A 140 -2.30 -23.86 2.39
CA TYR A 140 -2.29 -23.19 1.08
C TYR A 140 -2.41 -24.14 -0.12
N GLY A 141 -2.56 -25.44 0.10
CA GLY A 141 -2.65 -26.43 -0.99
C GLY A 141 -1.37 -26.52 -1.83
N MET A 142 -0.22 -26.16 -1.27
CA MET A 142 1.09 -26.36 -1.89
C MET A 142 1.60 -27.74 -1.46
N GLY A 143 1.10 -28.79 -2.09
CA GLY A 143 1.48 -30.19 -1.85
C GLY A 143 1.62 -30.94 -3.15
#